data_AF-A0A0J8AX88-F1
#
_entry.id   AF-A0A0J8AX88-F1
#
_cell.length_a   1.000
_cell.length_b   1.000
_cell.length_c   1.000
_cell.angle_alpha   90.00
_cell.angle_beta   90.00
_cell.angle_gamma   90.00
#
_symmetry.space_group_name_H-M   'P 1'
#
loop_
_entity.id
_entity.type
_entity.pdbx_description
1 polymer ?
#
loop_
_entity_poly.entity_id
_entity_poly.type
_entity_poly.pdbx_seq_one_letter_code
_entity_poly.pdbx_strand_id
1 'polypeptide(L)' 'GPFTIVKVYPYGSVELQGTSDTFKVNGARLKPYLASEMVPNAVTYSLEDPSEA' A
#
# COMPACT_ATOMS: atom_id res chain seq x y z
N GLY A 1 -1.43 -1.18 9.44
CA GLY A 1 -0.64 -0.52 8.38
C GLY A 1 -1.07 -1.05 7.02
N PRO A 2 -0.45 -0.61 5.92
CA PRO A 2 -0.58 -1.30 4.64
C PRO A 2 -0.13 -2.77 4.80
N PHE A 3 -0.86 -3.69 4.19
CA PHE A 3 -0.57 -5.13 4.24
C PHE A 3 -0.27 -5.64 2.84
N THR A 4 0.71 -6.53 2.74
CA THR A 4 1.02 -7.23 1.50
C THR A 4 0.17 -8.49 1.41
N ILE A 5 -0.54 -8.66 0.30
CA ILE A 5 -1.29 -9.88 0.01
C ILE A 5 -0.30 -10.93 -0.49
N VAL A 6 -0.27 -12.08 0.18
CA VAL A 6 0.55 -13.23 -0.22
C VAL A 6 -0.24 -14.14 -1.15
N LYS A 7 -1.50 -14.42 -0.81
CA LYS A 7 -2.35 -15.33 -1.58
C LYS A 7 -3.84 -15.03 -1.41
N VAL A 8 -4.58 -15.09 -2.51
CA VAL A 8 -6.04 -15.03 -2.52
C VAL A 8 -6.59 -16.43 -2.73
N TYR A 9 -7.51 -16.86 -1.87
CA TYR A 9 -8.15 -18.17 -1.93
C TYR A 9 -9.57 -18.05 -2.50
N PRO A 10 -10.12 -19.16 -3.03
CA PRO A 10 -11.54 -19.24 -3.35
C PRO A 10 -12.41 -18.84 -2.14
N TYR A 11 -13.60 -18.29 -2.42
CA TYR A 11 -14.57 -17.85 -1.41
C TYR A 11 -14.12 -16.66 -0.56
N GLY A 12 -13.16 -15.88 -1.06
CA GLY A 12 -12.88 -14.54 -0.55
C GLY A 12 -12.02 -14.50 0.72
N SER A 13 -11.30 -15.56 1.05
CA SER A 13 -10.28 -15.50 2.10
C SER A 13 -8.92 -15.12 1.52
N VAL A 14 -8.13 -14.35 2.28
CA VAL A 14 -6.86 -13.77 1.82
C VAL A 14 -5.81 -13.99 2.90
N GLU A 15 -4.63 -14.42 2.48
CA GLU A 15 -3.45 -14.53 3.32
C GLU A 15 -2.59 -13.29 3.17
N LEU A 16 -2.23 -12.69 4.29
CA LEU A 16 -1.45 -11.47 4.40
C LEU A 16 -0.12 -11.76 5.05
N GLN A 17 0.89 -10.97 4.67
CA GLN A 17 2.17 -10.98 5.36
C GLN A 17 2.07 -10.22 6.69
N GLY A 18 2.36 -10.90 7.79
CA GLY A 18 2.61 -10.30 9.08
C GLY A 18 4.09 -10.04 9.32
N THR A 19 4.43 -9.54 10.50
CA THR A 19 5.81 -9.19 10.87
C THR A 19 6.71 -10.42 11.01
N SER A 20 6.18 -11.53 11.56
CA SER A 20 6.90 -12.79 11.69
C SER A 20 6.39 -13.86 10.72
N ASP A 21 5.07 -13.99 10.62
CA ASP A 21 4.40 -15.05 9.86
C ASP A 21 3.25 -14.51 9.03
N THR A 22 2.77 -15.34 8.10
CA THR A 22 1.54 -15.06 7.36
C THR A 22 0.31 -15.39 8.20
N PHE A 23 -0.78 -14.67 7.96
CA PHE A 23 -2.04 -14.95 8.60
C PHE A 23 -3.20 -14.76 7.63
N LYS A 24 -4.27 -15.52 7.87
CA LYS A 24 -5.43 -15.57 6.98
C LYS A 24 -6.58 -14.74 7.53
N VAL A 25 -7.16 -13.91 6.67
CA VAL A 25 -8.31 -13.08 6.99
C VAL A 25 -9.43 -13.26 5.97
N ASN A 26 -10.63 -12.82 6.33
CA ASN A 26 -11.71 -12.65 5.36
C ASN A 26 -11.42 -11.41 4.49
N GLY A 27 -11.32 -11.59 3.19
CA GLY A 27 -11.03 -10.57 2.20
C GLY A 27 -12.07 -9.46 2.13
N ALA A 28 -13.31 -9.71 2.56
CA ALA A 28 -14.34 -8.67 2.68
C ALA A 28 -13.98 -7.58 3.70
N ARG A 29 -13.00 -7.83 4.60
CA ARG A 29 -12.51 -6.87 5.60
C ARG A 29 -11.30 -6.07 5.12
N LEU A 30 -10.73 -6.41 3.96
CA LEU A 30 -9.59 -5.70 3.39
C LEU A 30 -10.05 -4.46 2.65
N LYS A 31 -9.40 -3.33 2.93
CA LYS A 31 -9.56 -2.10 2.16
C LYS A 31 -8.35 -1.91 1.25
N PRO A 32 -8.54 -1.55 -0.04
CA PRO A 32 -7.44 -1.17 -0.91
C PRO A 32 -6.62 -0.06 -0.26
N TYR A 33 -5.31 -0.22 -0.27
CA TYR A 33 -4.42 0.84 0.16
C TYR A 33 -4.33 1.88 -0.96
N LEU A 34 -5.11 2.95 -0.82
CA LEU A 34 -5.10 4.09 -1.74
C LEU A 34 -3.98 5.05 -1.32
N ALA A 35 -2.73 4.68 -1.60
CA ALA A 35 -1.65 5.66 -1.69
C ALA A 35 -1.86 6.43 -2.99
N SER A 36 -2.23 7.71 -2.93
CA SER A 36 -2.74 8.45 -4.08
C SER A 36 -1.75 8.67 -5.23
N GLU A 37 -0.52 8.20 -5.14
CA GLU A 37 0.37 8.04 -6.28
C GLU A 37 1.21 6.78 -6.01
N MET A 38 1.43 5.94 -7.03
CA MET A 38 2.66 5.16 -7.00
C MET A 38 3.78 6.20 -6.88
N VAL A 39 4.42 6.34 -5.72
CA VAL A 39 5.63 7.17 -5.63
C VAL A 39 6.62 6.50 -6.57
N PRO A 40 6.91 7.05 -7.77
CA PRO A 40 8.00 6.55 -8.57
C PRO A 40 9.24 6.73 -7.70
N ASN A 41 10.14 5.74 -7.67
CA ASN A 41 11.37 5.77 -6.89
C ASN A 41 11.93 7.20 -6.73
N ALA A 42 11.87 7.75 -5.51
CA ALA A 42 12.35 9.08 -5.11
C ALA A 42 12.23 10.18 -6.19
N VAL A 43 11.10 10.88 -6.23
CA VAL A 43 10.97 12.10 -7.04
C VAL A 43 11.58 13.28 -6.28
N THR A 44 12.69 13.80 -6.80
CA THR A 44 13.33 15.01 -6.31
C THR A 44 12.60 16.23 -6.88
N TYR A 45 12.02 17.06 -6.01
CA TYR A 45 11.44 18.34 -6.40
C TYR A 45 12.44 19.46 -6.13
N SER A 46 12.86 20.17 -7.17
CA SER A 46 13.59 21.43 -7.02
C SER A 46 12.57 22.53 -6.73
N LEU A 47 12.59 23.05 -5.51
CA LEU A 47 11.78 24.22 -5.15
C LEU A 47 12.52 25.46 -5.62
N GLU A 48 11.88 26.22 -6.49
CA GLU A 48 12.37 27.52 -6.93
C GLU A 48 11.98 28.58 -5.88
N ASP A 49 12.92 29.47 -5.56
CA ASP A 49 12.63 30.55 -4.62
C ASP A 49 11.55 31.48 -5.20
N PRO A 50 10.59 31.93 -4.37
CA PRO A 50 9.48 32.75 -4.84
C PRO A 50 10.02 34.05 -5.43
N SER A 51 9.82 34.26 -6.74
CA SER A 51 10.13 35.54 -7.37
C SER A 51 9.16 36.60 -6.85
N GLU A 52 9.70 37.55 -6.09
CA GLU A 52 8.98 38.73 -5.61
C GLU A 52 8.49 39.53 -6.83
N ALA A 53 7.16 39.66 -6.97
CA ALA A 53 6.49 40.43 -8.02
C ALA A 53 6.24 41.87 -7.56
#